data_AF-A0A9D5WUH1-F1
#
_entry.id   AF-A0A9D5WUH1-F1
#
_cell.length_a   1.000
_cell.length_b   1.000
_cell.length_c   1.000
_cell.angle_alpha   90.00
_cell.angle_beta   90.00
_cell.angle_gamma   90.00
#
_symmetry.space_group_name_H-M   'P 1'
#
loop_
_entity.id
_entity.type
_entity.pdbx_description
1 polymer ?
#
loop_
_entity_poly.entity_id
_entity_poly.type
_entity_poly.pdbx_seq_one_letter_code
_entity_poly.pdbx_strand_id
1 'polypeptide(L)'
;MSKKLFLLSVLLGFCVGANAQKDADEYTTGQPSITITTTNLKKQWQLTVLFNGKSKTKPWIDRNNNGKYDAGEESIKKYGITRFKRTQPTITIYGDMTFFSCNLNELVSVDVSKCPGLVSLYCEENQIEKLDVSKNTNLQKLYCHTNKLSELKLPSTSGITEFYCFRNCLNELDPSVMSKLQEFYCGENNLTQLDITKNTQLSLLACNNNKIKTIDISKSPLLQKVYLFDNEIETVDISKNTALAEFHCYNNKLTNITIGDNIELTALIVSDNKLKALDISKLVNLTDLQCDNNQLTELDIAANQKLSFISCYSNQIANPAMKRMLVNLPDMTSADSKGEVVVVDTKDANEKNICYKVDVTGLINAKNWTAYDYQQGLNDGRNLYEGEKMPDGIERVAAVKIKVSPIVDNNVLTVQLPLSMATATARIFGTNGALIRTVALHTTENKIDVAGFTTGVYFLNVNGETQRFVVER
;
A
#
# COMPACT_ATOMS: atom_id res chain seq x y z
N MET A 1 38.59 77.46 58.94
CA MET A 1 37.82 76.93 57.79
C MET A 1 37.17 75.61 58.20
N SER A 2 35.98 75.33 57.67
CA SER A 2 35.15 74.11 57.84
C SER A 2 33.91 74.28 58.73
N LYS A 3 32.77 74.51 58.06
CA LYS A 3 31.41 74.41 58.60
C LYS A 3 30.77 73.12 58.07
N LYS A 4 30.09 72.39 58.96
CA LYS A 4 29.05 71.39 58.67
C LYS A 4 27.71 72.08 58.36
N LEU A 5 26.95 71.57 57.39
CA LEU A 5 25.46 71.60 57.24
C LEU A 5 25.13 70.74 55.98
N PHE A 6 24.70 69.48 56.06
CA PHE A 6 23.33 68.89 56.21
C PHE A 6 22.25 69.28 55.18
N LEU A 7 21.64 68.23 54.59
CA LEU A 7 20.39 68.09 53.78
C LEU A 7 20.39 68.46 52.28
N LEU A 8 20.36 67.43 51.40
CA LEU A 8 19.21 67.08 50.53
C LEU A 8 19.50 65.80 49.70
N SER A 9 18.83 64.68 49.99
CA SER A 9 18.57 63.57 49.03
C SER A 9 17.70 62.48 49.65
N VAL A 10 16.48 62.87 50.03
CA VAL A 10 15.36 61.92 50.21
C VAL A 10 14.45 62.14 49.01
N LEU A 11 14.53 61.31 47.96
CA LEU A 11 13.44 61.06 46.96
C LEU A 11 13.84 60.20 45.73
N LEU A 12 14.64 59.12 45.88
CA LEU A 12 14.85 58.16 44.78
C LEU A 12 14.74 56.67 45.16
N GLY A 13 14.29 56.36 46.37
CA GLY A 13 14.24 54.97 46.89
C GLY A 13 12.96 54.18 46.64
N PHE A 14 11.88 54.77 46.08
CA PHE A 14 10.55 54.15 46.11
C PHE A 14 9.95 53.73 44.75
N CYS A 15 10.60 53.98 43.61
CA CYS A 15 10.03 53.62 42.29
C CYS A 15 10.55 52.31 41.69
N VAL A 16 11.60 51.69 42.22
CA VAL A 16 12.14 50.43 41.66
C VAL A 16 11.39 49.20 42.17
N GLY A 17 10.87 49.23 43.42
CA GLY A 17 10.12 48.12 44.00
C GLY A 17 8.71 47.91 43.45
N ALA A 18 8.05 48.98 42.99
CA ALA A 18 6.67 48.90 42.49
C ALA A 18 6.57 48.26 41.08
N ASN A 19 7.59 48.45 40.22
CA ASN A 19 7.62 47.85 38.88
C ASN A 19 7.99 46.36 38.91
N ALA A 20 8.96 45.96 39.75
CA ALA A 20 9.35 44.55 39.89
C ALA A 20 8.22 43.67 40.47
N GLN A 21 7.41 44.22 41.39
CA GLN A 21 6.23 43.53 41.93
C GLN A 21 5.13 43.38 40.87
N LYS A 22 4.94 44.40 40.03
CA LYS A 22 3.92 44.41 38.97
C LYS A 22 4.25 43.44 37.82
N ASP A 23 5.54 43.24 37.51
CA ASP A 23 6.00 42.24 36.55
C ASP A 23 5.85 40.80 37.08
N ALA A 24 5.99 40.58 38.40
CA ALA A 24 5.80 39.26 39.03
C ALA A 24 4.33 38.80 39.02
N ASP A 25 3.37 39.74 39.07
CA ASP A 25 1.94 39.43 38.99
C ASP A 25 1.50 38.90 37.60
N GLU A 26 2.31 39.11 36.55
CA GLU A 26 2.03 38.63 35.18
C GLU A 26 2.49 37.18 34.93
N TYR A 27 3.45 36.68 35.72
CA TYR A 27 3.96 35.30 35.68
C TYR A 27 3.35 34.46 36.80
N THR A 28 2.23 33.82 36.49
CA THR A 28 1.43 33.05 37.46
C THR A 28 1.47 31.55 37.16
N THR A 29 1.23 30.73 38.19
CA THR A 29 1.01 29.29 38.09
C THR A 29 -0.46 28.91 37.88
N GLY A 30 -1.38 29.88 37.96
CA GLY A 30 -2.81 29.68 37.76
C GLY A 30 -3.26 29.70 36.29
N GLN A 31 -2.35 29.99 35.36
CA GLN A 31 -2.60 29.92 33.92
C GLN A 31 -2.50 28.47 33.40
N PRO A 32 -2.97 28.18 32.16
CA PRO A 32 -2.80 26.85 31.57
C PRO A 32 -1.34 26.39 31.59
N SER A 33 -1.13 25.08 31.71
CA SER A 33 0.22 24.54 31.82
C SER A 33 0.35 23.15 31.21
N ILE A 34 1.57 22.79 30.82
CA ILE A 34 1.96 21.44 30.41
C ILE A 34 3.19 21.03 31.21
N THR A 35 3.15 19.85 31.81
CA THR A 35 4.28 19.29 32.58
C THR A 35 4.86 18.11 31.81
N ILE A 36 6.19 18.06 31.68
CA ILE A 36 6.89 16.96 31.01
C ILE A 36 7.99 16.39 31.91
N THR A 37 8.21 15.08 31.80
CA THR A 37 9.24 14.38 32.58
C THR A 37 10.09 13.47 31.71
N THR A 38 11.42 13.51 31.92
CA THR A 38 12.40 12.57 31.37
C THR A 38 13.26 11.98 32.49
N THR A 39 13.89 10.84 32.25
CA THR A 39 14.88 10.25 33.15
C THR A 39 16.33 10.60 32.77
N ASN A 40 16.57 11.11 31.55
CA ASN A 40 17.91 11.42 31.06
C ASN A 40 18.25 12.90 31.17
N LEU A 41 19.11 13.26 32.14
CA LEU A 41 19.57 14.63 32.36
C LEU A 41 20.83 15.01 31.56
N LYS A 42 21.41 14.10 30.78
CA LYS A 42 22.66 14.36 30.03
C LYS A 42 22.43 15.15 28.75
N LYS A 43 21.18 15.25 28.29
CA LYS A 43 20.79 15.95 27.06
C LYS A 43 20.18 17.34 27.37
N GLN A 44 19.74 18.01 26.32
CA GLN A 44 19.01 19.27 26.42
C GLN A 44 17.51 19.02 26.23
N TRP A 45 16.70 19.89 26.80
CA TRP A 45 15.31 20.06 26.39
C TRP A 45 15.26 20.67 24.99
N GLN A 46 14.33 20.20 24.17
CA GLN A 46 14.01 20.76 22.86
C GLN A 46 12.49 20.92 22.76
N LEU A 47 12.01 22.15 22.76
CA LEU A 47 10.57 22.44 22.77
C LEU A 47 10.23 23.46 21.69
N THR A 48 9.08 23.28 21.04
CA THR A 48 8.45 24.31 20.22
C THR A 48 7.07 24.57 20.77
N VAL A 49 6.77 25.83 21.08
CA VAL A 49 5.51 26.22 21.71
C VAL A 49 4.95 27.42 20.97
N LEU A 50 3.65 27.40 20.64
CA LEU A 50 2.93 28.59 20.21
C LEU A 50 1.87 28.91 21.26
N PHE A 51 1.95 30.14 21.78
CA PHE A 51 1.00 30.66 22.74
C PHE A 51 -0.12 31.41 22.04
N ASN A 52 -1.30 31.38 22.63
CA ASN A 52 -2.42 32.23 22.25
C ASN A 52 -2.07 33.70 22.55
N GLY A 53 -1.91 34.50 21.50
CA GLY A 53 -1.55 35.92 21.61
C GLY A 53 -2.58 36.81 22.30
N LYS A 54 -3.75 36.28 22.67
CA LYS A 54 -4.81 36.99 23.41
C LYS A 54 -4.73 36.78 24.93
N SER A 55 -3.81 35.94 25.43
CA SER A 55 -3.66 35.71 26.86
C SER A 55 -3.20 36.98 27.60
N LYS A 56 -3.72 37.19 28.81
CA LYS A 56 -3.34 38.31 29.70
C LYS A 56 -2.09 38.00 30.54
N THR A 57 -1.74 36.73 30.69
CA THR A 57 -0.60 36.28 31.49
C THR A 57 0.60 35.99 30.60
N LYS A 58 1.81 36.22 31.11
CA LYS A 58 3.04 35.96 30.37
C LYS A 58 3.46 34.49 30.51
N PRO A 59 3.87 33.85 29.41
CA PRO A 59 4.33 32.47 29.45
C PRO A 59 5.75 32.37 30.04
N TRP A 60 6.04 31.26 30.71
CA TRP A 60 7.36 30.97 31.31
C TRP A 60 7.55 29.46 31.52
N ILE A 61 8.79 29.01 31.74
CA ILE A 61 9.13 27.60 32.00
C ILE A 61 9.74 27.47 33.39
N ASP A 62 9.07 26.76 34.28
CA ASP A 62 9.62 26.31 35.56
C ASP A 62 10.67 25.21 35.31
N ARG A 63 11.94 25.62 35.20
CA ARG A 63 13.07 24.75 34.83
C ARG A 63 13.62 23.97 36.01
N ASN A 64 13.37 24.45 37.22
CA ASN A 64 13.81 23.82 38.46
C ASN A 64 12.67 23.10 39.21
N ASN A 65 11.46 23.13 38.66
CA ASN A 65 10.25 22.50 39.18
C ASN A 65 9.89 22.94 40.61
N ASN A 66 10.13 24.22 40.94
CA ASN A 66 9.87 24.77 42.27
C ASN A 66 8.48 25.44 42.40
N GLY A 67 7.72 25.53 41.31
CA GLY A 67 6.40 26.17 41.26
C GLY A 67 6.42 27.69 41.42
N LYS A 68 7.56 28.34 41.17
CA LYS A 68 7.77 29.79 41.29
C LYS A 68 8.53 30.29 40.08
N TYR A 69 8.17 31.47 39.60
CA TYR A 69 8.92 32.13 38.54
C TYR A 69 10.28 32.57 39.06
N ASP A 70 11.34 32.14 38.38
CA ASP A 70 12.71 32.64 38.57
C ASP A 70 13.17 33.45 37.34
N ALA A 71 13.95 34.51 37.57
CA ALA A 71 14.46 35.34 36.47
C ALA A 71 15.31 34.51 35.48
N GLY A 72 14.98 34.60 34.18
CA GLY A 72 15.60 33.82 33.10
C GLY A 72 14.72 32.66 32.59
N GLU A 73 13.60 32.37 33.25
CA GLU A 73 12.61 31.36 32.86
C GLU A 73 11.60 31.83 31.81
N GLU A 74 11.57 33.12 31.53
CA GLU A 74 10.81 33.76 30.45
C GLU A 74 11.42 33.54 29.05
N SER A 75 12.61 32.92 28.98
CA SER A 75 13.37 32.69 27.74
C SER A 75 12.78 31.57 26.88
N ILE A 76 11.55 31.76 26.40
CA ILE A 76 10.86 30.90 25.42
C ILE A 76 10.83 31.61 24.07
N LYS A 77 11.29 30.94 23.02
CA LYS A 77 11.18 31.51 21.67
C LYS A 77 9.72 31.52 21.24
N LYS A 78 9.22 32.70 20.85
CA LYS A 78 7.88 32.88 20.27
C LYS A 78 7.69 32.06 18.99
N TYR A 79 8.77 31.92 18.21
CA TYR A 79 8.82 31.09 17.00
C TYR A 79 10.11 30.28 17.00
N GLY A 80 9.99 28.99 16.69
CA GLY A 80 11.10 28.05 16.58
C GLY A 80 11.48 27.35 17.88
N ILE A 81 12.59 26.63 17.81
CA ILE A 81 12.96 25.66 18.85
C ILE A 81 13.69 26.35 20.01
N THR A 82 13.11 26.21 21.20
CA THR A 82 13.70 26.56 22.49
C THR A 82 14.53 25.38 23.00
N ARG A 83 15.83 25.62 23.27
CA ARG A 83 16.75 24.61 23.80
C ARG A 83 17.43 25.09 25.06
N PHE A 84 17.52 24.23 26.06
CA PHE A 84 18.23 24.50 27.31
C PHE A 84 18.61 23.20 27.99
N LYS A 85 19.65 23.25 28.83
CA LYS A 85 20.16 22.06 29.54
C LYS A 85 19.10 21.51 30.50
N ARG A 86 19.03 20.18 30.61
CA ARG A 86 18.22 19.51 31.63
C ARG A 86 18.92 19.63 32.98
N THR A 87 18.31 20.38 33.90
CA THR A 87 18.76 20.52 35.28
C THR A 87 17.90 19.73 36.25
N GLN A 88 16.66 19.47 35.87
CA GLN A 88 15.69 18.65 36.59
C GLN A 88 15.03 17.65 35.63
N PRO A 89 14.57 16.49 36.13
CA PRO A 89 13.87 15.49 35.31
C PRO A 89 12.51 15.99 34.84
N THR A 90 11.86 16.83 35.64
CA THR A 90 10.55 17.41 35.37
C THR A 90 10.66 18.91 35.20
N ILE A 91 9.92 19.46 34.24
CA ILE A 91 9.72 20.90 34.07
C ILE A 91 8.25 21.17 33.75
N THR A 92 7.79 22.38 34.05
CA THR A 92 6.42 22.83 33.72
C THR A 92 6.47 24.08 32.86
N ILE A 93 5.75 24.06 31.75
CA ILE A 93 5.58 25.21 30.87
C ILE A 93 4.24 25.84 31.19
N TYR A 94 4.26 27.10 31.62
CA TYR A 94 3.07 27.89 31.92
C TYR A 94 2.77 28.84 30.77
N GLY A 95 1.50 28.89 30.36
CA GLY A 95 0.98 29.75 29.30
C GLY A 95 -0.20 29.11 28.56
N ASP A 96 -1.08 29.94 28.02
CA ASP A 96 -2.16 29.45 27.15
C ASP A 96 -1.57 29.01 25.79
N MET A 97 -1.47 27.70 25.57
CA MET A 97 -0.80 27.11 24.41
C MET A 97 -1.79 26.56 23.39
N THR A 98 -1.59 26.90 22.11
CA THR A 98 -2.34 26.33 20.98
C THR A 98 -1.55 25.23 20.28
N PHE A 99 -0.22 25.27 20.34
CA PHE A 99 0.67 24.26 19.78
C PHE A 99 1.75 23.92 20.79
N PHE A 100 1.98 22.63 21.00
CA PHE A 100 3.08 22.14 21.82
C PHE A 100 3.77 20.96 21.14
N SER A 101 5.08 21.10 20.92
CA SER A 101 5.95 20.04 20.44
C SER A 101 7.08 19.79 21.43
N CYS A 102 7.16 18.54 21.87
CA CYS A 102 8.18 18.01 22.78
C CYS A 102 8.79 16.71 22.24
N ASN A 103 8.83 16.58 20.91
CA ASN A 103 9.40 15.42 20.24
C ASN A 103 10.91 15.26 20.50
N LEU A 104 11.41 14.03 20.40
CA LEU A 104 12.84 13.72 20.55
C LEU A 104 13.43 14.14 21.91
N ASN A 105 12.66 14.03 23.00
CA ASN A 105 13.11 14.41 24.34
C ASN A 105 13.35 13.22 25.30
N GLU A 106 13.15 11.97 24.86
CA GLU A 106 13.22 10.80 25.76
C GLU A 106 12.27 10.98 26.97
N LEU A 107 11.08 11.54 26.72
CA LEU A 107 10.06 11.73 27.76
C LEU A 107 9.51 10.39 28.20
N VAL A 108 9.30 10.25 29.51
CA VAL A 108 8.52 9.16 30.10
C VAL A 108 7.09 9.59 30.42
N SER A 109 6.85 10.90 30.56
CA SER A 109 5.50 11.45 30.72
C SER A 109 5.34 12.84 30.13
N VAL A 110 4.10 13.13 29.71
CA VAL A 110 3.61 14.45 29.33
C VAL A 110 2.19 14.60 29.87
N ASP A 111 1.97 15.63 30.69
CA ASP A 111 0.66 15.98 31.24
C ASP A 111 0.18 17.28 30.60
N VAL A 112 -0.84 17.14 29.75
CA VAL A 112 -1.52 18.25 29.05
C VAL A 112 -2.91 18.55 29.63
N SER A 113 -3.28 17.94 30.75
CA SER A 113 -4.63 18.03 31.33
C SER A 113 -5.03 19.46 31.71
N LYS A 114 -4.04 20.31 32.04
CA LYS A 114 -4.21 21.73 32.37
C LYS A 114 -4.12 22.66 31.16
N CYS A 115 -4.14 22.14 29.94
CA CYS A 115 -4.05 22.92 28.71
C CYS A 115 -5.21 22.64 27.73
N PRO A 116 -6.47 22.93 28.08
CA PRO A 116 -7.64 22.59 27.25
C PRO A 116 -7.70 23.37 25.92
N GLY A 117 -6.97 24.48 25.79
CA GLY A 117 -6.86 25.29 24.57
C GLY A 117 -5.97 24.68 23.47
N LEU A 118 -5.33 23.54 23.73
CA LEU A 118 -4.36 22.93 22.82
C LEU A 118 -5.02 22.45 21.52
N VAL A 119 -4.46 22.85 20.38
CA VAL A 119 -4.93 22.50 19.03
C VAL A 119 -4.03 21.44 18.39
N SER A 120 -2.73 21.50 18.65
CA SER A 120 -1.76 20.53 18.14
C SER A 120 -0.81 20.05 19.24
N LEU A 121 -0.68 18.73 19.39
CA LEU A 121 0.25 18.08 20.31
C LEU A 121 1.17 17.13 19.57
N TYR A 122 2.46 17.46 19.55
CA TYR A 122 3.51 16.67 18.90
C TYR A 122 4.47 16.13 19.97
N CYS A 123 4.26 14.89 20.39
CA CYS A 123 5.03 14.20 21.41
C CYS A 123 5.66 12.89 20.90
N GLU A 124 5.85 12.78 19.58
CA GLU A 124 6.48 11.64 18.93
C GLU A 124 7.96 11.45 19.33
N GLU A 125 8.50 10.26 19.06
CA GLU A 125 9.91 9.93 19.30
C GLU A 125 10.32 10.13 20.78
N ASN A 126 9.54 9.52 21.68
CA ASN A 126 9.75 9.56 23.12
C ASN A 126 9.61 8.15 23.73
N GLN A 127 9.48 8.04 25.06
CA GLN A 127 9.32 6.79 25.80
C GLN A 127 8.05 6.80 26.65
N ILE A 128 7.02 7.52 26.20
CA ILE A 128 5.78 7.72 26.95
C ILE A 128 4.98 6.41 26.96
N GLU A 129 4.58 5.95 28.14
CA GLU A 129 3.80 4.71 28.30
C GLU A 129 2.29 4.97 28.37
N LYS A 130 1.90 6.16 28.84
CA LYS A 130 0.51 6.58 29.00
C LYS A 130 0.34 8.02 28.57
N LEU A 131 -0.69 8.28 27.77
CA LEU A 131 -1.04 9.61 27.33
C LEU A 131 -2.54 9.86 27.57
N ASP A 132 -2.84 10.90 28.33
CA ASP A 132 -4.21 11.36 28.56
C ASP A 132 -4.42 12.72 27.91
N VAL A 133 -5.18 12.74 26.83
CA VAL A 133 -5.61 13.96 26.12
C VAL A 133 -7.12 14.19 26.27
N SER A 134 -7.77 13.52 27.22
CA SER A 134 -9.25 13.56 27.37
C SER A 134 -9.80 14.96 27.65
N LYS A 135 -8.97 15.88 28.15
CA LYS A 135 -9.32 17.28 28.45
C LYS A 135 -9.06 18.24 27.29
N ASN A 136 -8.38 17.80 26.23
CA ASN A 136 -7.94 18.64 25.13
C ASN A 136 -8.91 18.55 23.94
N THR A 137 -10.17 18.94 24.17
CA THR A 137 -11.28 18.81 23.19
C THR A 137 -11.11 19.67 21.93
N ASN A 138 -10.20 20.64 21.95
CA ASN A 138 -9.86 21.49 20.80
C ASN A 138 -8.77 20.89 19.90
N LEU A 139 -8.21 19.72 20.23
CA LEU A 139 -7.19 19.09 19.41
C LEU A 139 -7.70 18.83 17.99
N GLN A 140 -6.86 19.19 17.02
CA GLN A 140 -7.03 18.93 15.59
C GLN A 140 -5.93 18.01 15.05
N LYS A 141 -4.74 18.06 15.67
CA LYS A 141 -3.58 17.24 15.29
C LYS A 141 -2.98 16.58 16.52
N LEU A 142 -2.86 15.26 16.48
CA LEU A 142 -2.23 14.47 17.56
C LEU A 142 -1.16 13.56 16.97
N TYR A 143 0.10 13.85 17.30
CA TYR A 143 1.28 13.14 16.84
C TYR A 143 1.95 12.54 18.07
N CYS A 144 1.72 11.25 18.30
CA CYS A 144 2.25 10.51 19.44
C CYS A 144 2.91 9.18 19.03
N HIS A 145 3.27 9.05 17.76
CA HIS A 145 3.94 7.87 17.21
C HIS A 145 5.36 7.68 17.78
N THR A 146 5.92 6.48 17.60
CA THR A 146 7.24 6.10 18.12
C THR A 146 7.36 6.39 19.64
N ASN A 147 6.50 5.74 20.42
CA ASN A 147 6.47 5.79 21.88
C ASN A 147 6.29 4.37 22.44
N LYS A 148 5.92 4.24 23.71
CA LYS A 148 5.61 2.96 24.37
C LYS A 148 4.15 2.92 24.84
N LEU A 149 3.25 3.66 24.16
CA LEU A 149 1.89 3.85 24.64
C LEU A 149 1.16 2.52 24.73
N SER A 150 0.76 2.16 25.94
CA SER A 150 -0.13 1.04 26.23
C SER A 150 -1.54 1.52 26.62
N GLU A 151 -1.65 2.80 27.03
CA GLU A 151 -2.90 3.47 27.39
C GLU A 151 -2.95 4.85 26.72
N LEU A 152 -3.99 5.10 25.93
CA LEU A 152 -4.26 6.39 25.30
C LEU A 152 -5.72 6.79 25.55
N LYS A 153 -5.92 7.86 26.33
CA LYS A 153 -7.26 8.41 26.59
C LYS A 153 -7.54 9.57 25.64
N LEU A 154 -8.48 9.36 24.73
CA LEU A 154 -8.91 10.34 23.75
C LEU A 154 -10.02 11.27 24.33
N PRO A 155 -10.23 12.46 23.74
CA PRO A 155 -11.35 13.33 24.10
C PRO A 155 -12.71 12.66 23.81
N SER A 156 -13.74 12.96 24.60
CA SER A 156 -15.11 12.43 24.38
C SER A 156 -15.76 12.93 23.08
N THR A 157 -15.29 14.07 22.57
CA THR A 157 -15.61 14.61 21.25
C THR A 157 -14.35 15.24 20.71
N SER A 158 -14.05 15.02 19.44
CA SER A 158 -12.77 15.43 18.90
C SER A 158 -12.90 16.15 17.55
N GLY A 159 -12.19 17.26 17.42
CA GLY A 159 -11.96 17.96 16.16
C GLY A 159 -10.76 17.42 15.38
N ILE A 160 -10.16 16.29 15.81
CA ILE A 160 -8.97 15.73 15.20
C ILE A 160 -9.23 15.37 13.73
N THR A 161 -8.39 15.93 12.86
CA THR A 161 -8.34 15.65 11.42
C THR A 161 -7.13 14.78 11.08
N GLU A 162 -6.05 14.86 11.85
CA GLU A 162 -4.79 14.14 11.65
C GLU A 162 -4.38 13.42 12.96
N PHE A 163 -4.29 12.10 12.91
CA PHE A 163 -3.94 11.28 14.07
C PHE A 163 -2.87 10.25 13.74
N TYR A 164 -1.69 10.44 14.34
CA TYR A 164 -0.49 9.64 14.12
C TYR A 164 -0.07 8.99 15.44
N CYS A 165 -0.43 7.71 15.62
CA CYS A 165 -0.13 6.92 16.81
C CYS A 165 0.58 5.59 16.50
N PHE A 166 1.18 5.47 15.32
CA PHE A 166 1.92 4.29 14.90
C PHE A 166 3.16 4.01 15.77
N ARG A 167 3.71 2.79 15.75
CA ARG A 167 4.87 2.40 16.57
C ARG A 167 4.64 2.63 18.06
N ASN A 168 3.65 1.95 18.60
CA ASN A 168 3.28 1.97 20.01
C ASN A 168 2.89 0.54 20.46
N CYS A 169 2.34 0.41 21.66
CA CYS A 169 1.94 -0.87 22.26
C CYS A 169 0.43 -0.96 22.48
N LEU A 170 -0.39 -0.22 21.71
CA LEU A 170 -1.84 -0.14 21.90
C LEU A 170 -2.50 -1.47 21.55
N ASN A 171 -3.32 -1.99 22.46
CA ASN A 171 -4.12 -3.21 22.24
C ASN A 171 -5.54 -2.89 21.76
N GLU A 172 -6.02 -1.69 22.08
CA GLU A 172 -7.32 -1.17 21.68
C GLU A 172 -7.20 0.30 21.30
N LEU A 173 -8.05 0.73 20.38
CA LEU A 173 -8.14 2.12 19.95
C LEU A 173 -9.55 2.36 19.39
N ASP A 174 -10.25 3.33 19.96
CA ASP A 174 -11.59 3.72 19.51
C ASP A 174 -11.53 5.10 18.83
N PRO A 175 -11.54 5.16 17.50
CA PRO A 175 -11.54 6.42 16.77
C PRO A 175 -12.94 7.01 16.54
N SER A 176 -14.01 6.42 17.09
CA SER A 176 -15.40 6.78 16.77
C SER A 176 -15.77 8.24 17.10
N VAL A 177 -15.07 8.84 18.06
CA VAL A 177 -15.25 10.24 18.49
C VAL A 177 -14.64 11.27 17.52
N MET A 178 -13.82 10.82 16.55
CA MET A 178 -13.11 11.66 15.57
C MET A 178 -13.83 11.68 14.21
N SER A 179 -15.07 12.16 14.17
CA SER A 179 -15.88 12.19 12.93
C SER A 179 -15.29 13.04 11.78
N LYS A 180 -14.34 13.94 12.09
CA LYS A 180 -13.62 14.77 11.11
C LYS A 180 -12.27 14.21 10.67
N LEU A 181 -11.91 13.00 11.11
CA LEU A 181 -10.63 12.37 10.82
C LEU A 181 -10.45 12.19 9.30
N GLN A 182 -9.34 12.65 8.78
CA GLN A 182 -8.97 12.59 7.35
C GLN A 182 -7.76 11.68 7.15
N GLU A 183 -6.77 11.79 8.03
CA GLU A 183 -5.55 10.98 8.02
C GLU A 183 -5.39 10.23 9.32
N PHE A 184 -5.29 8.90 9.22
CA PHE A 184 -5.16 8.04 10.39
C PHE A 184 -4.05 7.01 10.22
N TYR A 185 -3.00 7.16 11.01
CA TYR A 185 -1.84 6.28 11.06
C TYR A 185 -1.77 5.60 12.44
N CYS A 186 -2.22 4.36 12.51
CA CYS A 186 -2.23 3.52 13.71
C CYS A 186 -1.48 2.19 13.54
N GLY A 187 -0.67 2.07 12.49
CA GLY A 187 0.15 0.89 12.23
C GLY A 187 1.18 0.57 13.33
N GLU A 188 1.80 -0.62 13.29
CA GLU A 188 2.81 -1.05 14.26
C GLU A 188 2.32 -0.91 15.72
N ASN A 189 1.18 -1.54 16.01
CA ASN A 189 0.56 -1.65 17.34
C ASN A 189 0.14 -3.13 17.58
N ASN A 190 -0.66 -3.39 18.60
CA ASN A 190 -1.19 -4.73 18.92
C ASN A 190 -2.71 -4.83 18.70
N LEU A 191 -3.28 -4.00 17.81
CA LEU A 191 -4.73 -3.94 17.60
C LEU A 191 -5.25 -5.24 17.00
N THR A 192 -6.29 -5.83 17.60
CA THR A 192 -6.97 -7.03 17.06
C THR A 192 -8.23 -6.70 16.28
N GLN A 193 -8.74 -5.48 16.47
CA GLN A 193 -9.92 -4.93 15.81
C GLN A 193 -9.75 -3.42 15.66
N LEU A 194 -10.40 -2.86 14.65
CA LEU A 194 -10.45 -1.42 14.42
C LEU A 194 -11.78 -1.06 13.75
N ASP A 195 -12.62 -0.29 14.44
CA ASP A 195 -13.87 0.23 13.88
C ASP A 195 -13.65 1.68 13.44
N ILE A 196 -13.69 1.91 12.12
CA ILE A 196 -13.61 3.25 11.51
C ILE A 196 -14.94 3.70 10.91
N THR A 197 -16.05 3.02 11.19
CA THR A 197 -17.32 3.27 10.49
C THR A 197 -17.92 4.66 10.75
N LYS A 198 -17.43 5.37 11.76
CA LYS A 198 -17.79 6.77 12.06
C LYS A 198 -16.86 7.80 11.40
N ASN A 199 -15.71 7.38 10.88
CA ASN A 199 -14.70 8.26 10.31
C ASN A 199 -14.93 8.46 8.79
N THR A 200 -16.13 8.93 8.44
CA THR A 200 -16.61 9.03 7.06
C THR A 200 -15.81 9.99 6.15
N GLN A 201 -14.98 10.83 6.75
CA GLN A 201 -14.13 11.82 6.07
C GLN A 201 -12.70 11.31 5.79
N LEU A 202 -12.38 10.05 6.13
CA LEU A 202 -11.05 9.49 5.91
C LEU A 202 -10.69 9.47 4.42
N SER A 203 -9.54 10.06 4.11
CA SER A 203 -8.87 9.96 2.80
C SER A 203 -7.66 9.03 2.86
N LEU A 204 -7.07 8.82 4.03
CA LEU A 204 -5.94 7.92 4.22
C LEU A 204 -6.07 7.11 5.51
N LEU A 205 -5.92 5.79 5.37
CA LEU A 205 -5.85 4.85 6.49
C LEU A 205 -4.57 4.01 6.41
N ALA A 206 -3.75 4.03 7.46
CA ALA A 206 -2.62 3.13 7.64
C ALA A 206 -2.74 2.42 8.99
N CYS A 207 -3.13 1.14 8.96
CA CYS A 207 -3.24 0.27 10.13
C CYS A 207 -2.46 -1.04 9.96
N ASN A 208 -1.41 -1.00 9.14
CA ASN A 208 -0.48 -2.11 8.89
C ASN A 208 0.23 -2.59 10.18
N ASN A 209 0.80 -3.80 10.18
CA ASN A 209 1.58 -4.35 11.29
C ASN A 209 0.77 -4.35 12.60
N ASN A 210 -0.42 -4.94 12.54
CA ASN A 210 -1.31 -5.17 13.68
C ASN A 210 -1.76 -6.64 13.67
N LYS A 211 -2.83 -6.99 14.39
CA LYS A 211 -3.43 -8.33 14.44
C LYS A 211 -4.90 -8.29 14.02
N ILE A 212 -5.26 -7.36 13.13
CA ILE A 212 -6.63 -7.12 12.70
C ILE A 212 -7.09 -8.28 11.83
N LYS A 213 -8.25 -8.87 12.16
CA LYS A 213 -8.84 -9.99 11.40
C LYS A 213 -9.90 -9.57 10.40
N THR A 214 -10.59 -8.47 10.70
CA THR A 214 -11.68 -7.94 9.89
C THR A 214 -11.63 -6.42 9.95
N ILE A 215 -11.90 -5.77 8.82
CA ILE A 215 -12.02 -4.31 8.75
C ILE A 215 -13.14 -3.93 7.79
N ASP A 216 -14.03 -3.04 8.24
CA ASP A 216 -15.09 -2.46 7.40
C ASP A 216 -14.68 -1.03 7.01
N ILE A 217 -14.32 -0.86 5.74
CA ILE A 217 -13.97 0.44 5.15
C ILE A 217 -15.11 1.01 4.29
N SER A 218 -16.29 0.38 4.28
CA SER A 218 -17.42 0.74 3.41
C SER A 218 -18.05 2.09 3.75
N LYS A 219 -17.85 2.58 4.97
CA LYS A 219 -18.34 3.88 5.44
C LYS A 219 -17.36 5.04 5.21
N SER A 220 -16.22 4.76 4.58
CA SER A 220 -15.19 5.75 4.26
C SER A 220 -14.99 5.85 2.74
N PRO A 221 -16.00 6.33 1.98
CA PRO A 221 -15.97 6.34 0.52
C PRO A 221 -14.93 7.30 -0.08
N LEU A 222 -14.40 8.23 0.73
CA LEU A 222 -13.37 9.20 0.34
C LEU A 222 -11.94 8.65 0.44
N LEU A 223 -11.75 7.40 0.89
CA LEU A 223 -10.44 6.78 1.00
C LEU A 223 -9.74 6.74 -0.37
N GLN A 224 -8.55 7.33 -0.41
CA GLN A 224 -7.64 7.37 -1.56
C GLN A 224 -6.46 6.41 -1.38
N LYS A 225 -6.00 6.22 -0.14
CA LYS A 225 -4.87 5.35 0.19
C LYS A 225 -5.19 4.49 1.40
N VAL A 226 -4.97 3.19 1.28
CA VAL A 226 -5.23 2.23 2.35
C VAL A 226 -4.07 1.25 2.48
N TYR A 227 -3.48 1.19 3.68
CA TYR A 227 -2.37 0.31 4.03
C TYR A 227 -2.80 -0.63 5.17
N LEU A 228 -3.03 -1.91 4.84
CA LEU A 228 -3.49 -2.99 5.71
C LEU A 228 -2.50 -4.15 5.83
N PHE A 229 -1.31 -4.02 5.23
CA PHE A 229 -0.33 -5.10 5.19
C PHE A 229 0.12 -5.57 6.57
N ASP A 230 0.66 -6.79 6.66
CA ASP A 230 1.09 -7.40 7.93
C ASP A 230 -0.04 -7.42 8.99
N ASN A 231 -1.18 -8.02 8.64
CA ASN A 231 -2.31 -8.24 9.54
C ASN A 231 -2.81 -9.71 9.42
N GLU A 232 -4.00 -10.00 9.95
CA GLU A 232 -4.62 -11.31 9.89
C GLU A 232 -5.94 -11.29 9.10
N ILE A 233 -6.09 -10.39 8.12
CA ILE A 233 -7.34 -10.15 7.41
C ILE A 233 -7.64 -11.30 6.45
N GLU A 234 -8.85 -11.87 6.54
CA GLU A 234 -9.28 -13.02 5.72
C GLU A 234 -10.09 -12.60 4.48
N THR A 235 -10.83 -11.50 4.58
CA THR A 235 -11.61 -10.92 3.48
C THR A 235 -11.65 -9.40 3.63
N VAL A 236 -11.73 -8.70 2.50
CA VAL A 236 -11.90 -7.25 2.46
C VAL A 236 -12.76 -6.85 1.26
N ASP A 237 -13.61 -5.84 1.45
CA ASP A 237 -14.45 -5.27 0.40
C ASP A 237 -14.04 -3.82 0.17
N ILE A 238 -13.52 -3.54 -1.03
CA ILE A 238 -13.13 -2.20 -1.47
C ILE A 238 -14.17 -1.57 -2.41
N SER A 239 -15.32 -2.24 -2.64
CA SER A 239 -16.29 -1.86 -3.68
C SER A 239 -16.97 -0.51 -3.46
N LYS A 240 -16.92 0.03 -2.24
CA LYS A 240 -17.47 1.35 -1.88
C LYS A 240 -16.44 2.46 -1.90
N ASN A 241 -15.16 2.14 -2.08
CA ASN A 241 -14.05 3.09 -2.03
C ASN A 241 -13.64 3.48 -3.46
N THR A 242 -14.57 4.08 -4.21
CA THR A 242 -14.37 4.38 -5.65
C THR A 242 -13.27 5.42 -5.92
N ALA A 243 -12.87 6.19 -4.90
CA ALA A 243 -11.78 7.16 -4.96
C ALA A 243 -10.39 6.56 -4.65
N LEU A 244 -10.30 5.25 -4.41
CA LEU A 244 -9.08 4.57 -4.00
C LEU A 244 -8.05 4.56 -5.15
N ALA A 245 -6.87 5.12 -4.91
CA ALA A 245 -5.74 5.16 -5.83
C ALA A 245 -4.68 4.11 -5.49
N GLU A 246 -4.46 3.85 -4.20
CA GLU A 246 -3.48 2.88 -3.70
C GLU A 246 -4.11 1.94 -2.66
N PHE A 247 -3.97 0.62 -2.88
CA PHE A 247 -4.41 -0.41 -1.94
C PHE A 247 -3.30 -1.42 -1.65
N HIS A 248 -2.83 -1.44 -0.40
CA HIS A 248 -1.77 -2.32 0.06
C HIS A 248 -2.29 -3.25 1.15
N CYS A 249 -2.41 -4.54 0.86
CA CYS A 249 -2.92 -5.55 1.79
C CYS A 249 -2.10 -6.86 1.71
N TYR A 250 -0.81 -6.74 1.43
CA TYR A 250 0.09 -7.89 1.38
C TYR A 250 0.34 -8.50 2.78
N ASN A 251 0.86 -9.72 2.82
CA ASN A 251 1.13 -10.48 4.04
C ASN A 251 -0.07 -10.51 4.99
N ASN A 252 -1.16 -11.11 4.50
CA ASN A 252 -2.41 -11.28 5.22
C ASN A 252 -2.92 -12.72 5.04
N LYS A 253 -4.20 -12.97 5.32
CA LYS A 253 -4.84 -14.28 5.16
C LYS A 253 -5.94 -14.22 4.10
N LEU A 254 -5.89 -13.27 3.17
CA LEU A 254 -6.97 -13.01 2.22
C LEU A 254 -7.27 -14.26 1.39
N THR A 255 -8.50 -14.73 1.48
CA THR A 255 -9.03 -15.79 0.59
C THR A 255 -9.87 -15.20 -0.53
N ASN A 256 -10.38 -13.98 -0.32
CA ASN A 256 -11.16 -13.22 -1.29
C ASN A 256 -10.98 -11.72 -1.07
N ILE A 257 -11.02 -10.97 -2.17
CA ILE A 257 -11.15 -9.51 -2.18
C ILE A 257 -12.34 -9.14 -3.05
N THR A 258 -13.22 -8.26 -2.57
CA THR A 258 -14.33 -7.75 -3.37
C THR A 258 -13.95 -6.40 -3.97
N ILE A 259 -13.90 -6.35 -5.30
CA ILE A 259 -13.52 -5.16 -6.08
C ILE A 259 -14.77 -4.61 -6.76
N GLY A 260 -15.01 -3.31 -6.62
CA GLY A 260 -16.10 -2.58 -7.26
C GLY A 260 -15.61 -1.76 -8.44
N ASP A 261 -16.27 -0.64 -8.72
CA ASP A 261 -15.86 0.31 -9.76
C ASP A 261 -14.72 1.21 -9.25
N ASN A 262 -13.62 0.60 -8.81
CA ASN A 262 -12.42 1.27 -8.30
C ASN A 262 -11.53 1.76 -9.46
N ILE A 263 -12.12 2.54 -10.39
CA ILE A 263 -11.46 2.94 -11.64
C ILE A 263 -10.24 3.83 -11.42
N GLU A 264 -10.13 4.49 -10.27
CA GLU A 264 -8.99 5.36 -9.92
C GLU A 264 -7.77 4.57 -9.40
N LEU A 265 -7.91 3.26 -9.16
CA LEU A 265 -6.84 2.45 -8.57
C LEU A 265 -5.69 2.28 -9.56
N THR A 266 -4.51 2.77 -9.18
CA THR A 266 -3.28 2.64 -9.97
C THR A 266 -2.33 1.59 -9.40
N ALA A 267 -2.42 1.30 -8.10
CA ALA A 267 -1.61 0.29 -7.43
C ALA A 267 -2.46 -0.67 -6.58
N LEU A 268 -2.36 -1.97 -6.88
CA LEU A 268 -2.97 -3.06 -6.12
C LEU A 268 -1.90 -4.04 -5.66
N ILE A 269 -1.62 -4.04 -4.36
CA ILE A 269 -0.61 -4.90 -3.74
C ILE A 269 -1.28 -5.86 -2.76
N VAL A 270 -1.45 -7.11 -3.19
CA VAL A 270 -2.12 -8.21 -2.47
C VAL A 270 -1.25 -9.46 -2.39
N SER A 271 0.07 -9.31 -2.53
CA SER A 271 1.05 -10.39 -2.39
C SER A 271 0.98 -11.09 -1.03
N ASP A 272 1.52 -12.30 -0.93
CA ASP A 272 1.58 -13.06 0.33
C ASP A 272 0.21 -13.24 1.00
N ASN A 273 -0.71 -13.87 0.26
CA ASN A 273 -2.08 -14.13 0.68
C ASN A 273 -2.50 -15.55 0.26
N LYS A 274 -3.81 -15.83 0.28
CA LYS A 274 -4.39 -17.15 -0.06
C LYS A 274 -5.45 -17.04 -1.15
N LEU A 275 -5.33 -16.03 -2.03
CA LEU A 275 -6.28 -15.78 -3.10
C LEU A 275 -6.22 -16.92 -4.13
N LYS A 276 -7.37 -17.48 -4.46
CA LYS A 276 -7.51 -18.51 -5.53
C LYS A 276 -7.98 -17.92 -6.86
N ALA A 277 -8.59 -16.76 -6.79
CA ALA A 277 -9.05 -15.97 -7.92
C ALA A 277 -8.88 -14.49 -7.58
N LEU A 278 -8.68 -13.67 -8.60
CA LEU A 278 -8.55 -12.23 -8.49
C LEU A 278 -9.15 -11.59 -9.74
N ASP A 279 -10.30 -10.93 -9.59
CA ASP A 279 -10.96 -10.20 -10.68
C ASP A 279 -10.56 -8.73 -10.64
N ILE A 280 -9.72 -8.32 -11.59
CA ILE A 280 -9.27 -6.94 -11.78
C ILE A 280 -9.89 -6.26 -13.00
N SER A 281 -10.92 -6.85 -13.60
CA SER A 281 -11.51 -6.38 -14.87
C SER A 281 -12.01 -4.94 -14.84
N LYS A 282 -12.32 -4.42 -13.64
CA LYS A 282 -12.78 -3.04 -13.43
C LYS A 282 -11.66 -2.03 -13.18
N LEU A 283 -10.44 -2.49 -12.93
CA LEU A 283 -9.28 -1.65 -12.58
C LEU A 283 -8.58 -1.12 -13.83
N VAL A 284 -9.31 -0.37 -14.66
CA VAL A 284 -8.88 0.05 -16.00
C VAL A 284 -7.67 1.00 -16.00
N ASN A 285 -7.38 1.66 -14.86
CA ASN A 285 -6.22 2.54 -14.71
C ASN A 285 -5.04 1.89 -13.95
N LEU A 286 -5.11 0.58 -13.66
CA LEU A 286 -4.07 -0.11 -12.90
C LEU A 286 -2.74 -0.11 -13.66
N THR A 287 -1.68 0.36 -13.00
CA THR A 287 -0.31 0.40 -13.54
C THR A 287 0.62 -0.59 -12.84
N ASP A 288 0.38 -0.84 -11.55
CA ASP A 288 1.17 -1.70 -10.68
C ASP A 288 0.28 -2.77 -10.04
N LEU A 289 0.54 -4.03 -10.39
CA LEU A 289 -0.13 -5.19 -9.82
C LEU A 289 0.88 -6.12 -9.16
N GLN A 290 0.73 -6.33 -7.86
CA GLN A 290 1.51 -7.30 -7.10
C GLN A 290 0.56 -8.30 -6.45
N CYS A 291 0.58 -9.52 -6.98
CA CYS A 291 -0.28 -10.64 -6.58
C CYS A 291 0.49 -11.95 -6.46
N ASP A 292 1.83 -11.88 -6.33
CA ASP A 292 2.70 -13.01 -6.06
C ASP A 292 2.38 -13.68 -4.72
N ASN A 293 2.91 -14.88 -4.50
CA ASN A 293 2.72 -15.65 -3.26
C ASN A 293 1.23 -15.82 -2.90
N ASN A 294 0.47 -16.32 -3.87
CA ASN A 294 -0.96 -16.62 -3.75
C ASN A 294 -1.26 -18.02 -4.32
N GLN A 295 -2.53 -18.33 -4.58
CA GLN A 295 -2.98 -19.61 -5.12
C GLN A 295 -3.72 -19.45 -6.45
N LEU A 296 -3.42 -18.38 -7.21
CA LEU A 296 -4.09 -18.08 -8.47
C LEU A 296 -3.79 -19.15 -9.51
N THR A 297 -4.82 -19.63 -10.19
CA THR A 297 -4.67 -20.59 -11.32
C THR A 297 -4.78 -19.92 -12.68
N GLU A 298 -5.33 -18.71 -12.69
CA GLU A 298 -5.44 -17.84 -13.84
C GLU A 298 -5.46 -16.37 -13.37
N LEU A 299 -5.11 -15.48 -14.30
CA LEU A 299 -5.19 -14.05 -14.12
C LEU A 299 -5.53 -13.44 -15.48
N ASP A 300 -6.69 -12.77 -15.57
CA ASP A 300 -7.07 -12.03 -16.77
C ASP A 300 -6.69 -10.55 -16.59
N ILE A 301 -5.92 -10.04 -17.54
CA ILE A 301 -5.44 -8.66 -17.57
C ILE A 301 -5.96 -7.89 -18.79
N ALA A 302 -6.94 -8.44 -19.54
CA ALA A 302 -7.43 -7.85 -20.79
C ALA A 302 -7.91 -6.41 -20.66
N ALA A 303 -8.54 -6.05 -19.54
CA ALA A 303 -9.05 -4.70 -19.30
C ALA A 303 -7.98 -3.72 -18.78
N ASN A 304 -6.82 -4.20 -18.35
CA ASN A 304 -5.83 -3.44 -17.59
C ASN A 304 -4.69 -2.93 -18.50
N GLN A 305 -5.07 -2.21 -19.56
CA GLN A 305 -4.14 -1.82 -20.63
C GLN A 305 -3.11 -0.73 -20.23
N LYS A 306 -3.12 -0.28 -18.97
CA LYS A 306 -2.13 0.65 -18.41
C LYS A 306 -1.08 -0.03 -17.54
N LEU A 307 -1.13 -1.35 -17.36
CA LEU A 307 -0.14 -2.08 -16.57
C LEU A 307 1.26 -1.83 -17.13
N SER A 308 2.20 -1.54 -16.24
CA SER A 308 3.63 -1.45 -16.54
C SER A 308 4.47 -2.36 -15.65
N PHE A 309 3.91 -2.79 -14.51
CA PHE A 309 4.54 -3.74 -13.61
C PHE A 309 3.54 -4.82 -13.15
N ILE A 310 3.96 -6.08 -13.23
CA ILE A 310 3.21 -7.24 -12.74
C ILE A 310 4.15 -8.15 -11.95
N SER A 311 3.84 -8.41 -10.68
CA SER A 311 4.45 -9.48 -9.90
C SER A 311 3.41 -10.57 -9.66
N CYS A 312 3.67 -11.78 -10.18
CA CYS A 312 2.75 -12.91 -10.06
C CYS A 312 3.44 -14.24 -9.74
N TYR A 313 4.73 -14.25 -9.40
CA TYR A 313 5.49 -15.45 -9.03
C TYR A 313 4.88 -16.18 -7.82
N SER A 314 5.29 -17.44 -7.60
CA SER A 314 4.78 -18.29 -6.51
C SER A 314 3.25 -18.35 -6.48
N ASN A 315 2.66 -18.60 -7.66
CA ASN A 315 1.24 -18.90 -7.86
C ASN A 315 1.10 -20.28 -8.53
N GLN A 316 -0.07 -20.57 -9.11
CA GLN A 316 -0.39 -21.82 -9.82
C GLN A 316 -0.83 -21.55 -11.26
N ILE A 317 -0.36 -20.45 -11.86
CA ILE A 317 -0.70 -20.01 -13.22
C ILE A 317 0.17 -20.80 -14.21
N ALA A 318 -0.25 -22.03 -14.48
CA ALA A 318 0.42 -22.89 -15.45
C ALA A 318 -0.03 -22.61 -16.90
N ASN A 319 0.76 -23.04 -17.88
CA ASN A 319 0.33 -23.04 -19.28
C ASN A 319 -0.89 -23.99 -19.44
N PRO A 320 -1.98 -23.61 -20.14
CA PRO A 320 -2.14 -22.45 -21.04
C PRO A 320 -2.67 -21.15 -20.41
N ALA A 321 -2.98 -21.11 -19.11
CA ALA A 321 -3.49 -19.90 -18.45
C ALA A 321 -2.46 -18.76 -18.48
N MET A 322 -1.19 -19.06 -18.19
CA MET A 322 -0.08 -18.11 -18.32
C MET A 322 -0.05 -17.48 -19.71
N LYS A 323 -0.15 -18.29 -20.76
CA LYS A 323 -0.16 -17.80 -22.14
C LYS A 323 -1.33 -16.85 -22.42
N ARG A 324 -2.55 -17.16 -21.92
CA ARG A 324 -3.72 -16.28 -22.08
C ARG A 324 -3.48 -14.92 -21.43
N MET A 325 -2.91 -14.89 -20.23
CA MET A 325 -2.52 -13.65 -19.55
C MET A 325 -1.51 -12.87 -20.39
N LEU A 326 -0.43 -13.50 -20.85
CA LEU A 326 0.66 -12.84 -21.57
C LEU A 326 0.22 -12.28 -22.94
N VAL A 327 -0.75 -12.92 -23.62
CA VAL A 327 -1.35 -12.37 -24.86
C VAL A 327 -1.99 -11.00 -24.62
N ASN A 328 -2.45 -10.71 -23.41
CA ASN A 328 -3.13 -9.47 -23.06
C ASN A 328 -2.23 -8.41 -22.42
N LEU A 329 -0.91 -8.65 -22.32
CA LEU A 329 0.04 -7.62 -21.87
C LEU A 329 -0.10 -6.34 -22.73
N PRO A 330 -0.02 -5.14 -22.13
CA PRO A 330 0.05 -3.88 -22.87
C PRO A 330 1.20 -3.86 -23.87
N ASP A 331 0.99 -3.23 -25.03
CA ASP A 331 2.07 -2.98 -26.00
C ASP A 331 2.88 -1.76 -25.54
N MET A 332 4.11 -2.00 -25.06
CA MET A 332 5.00 -0.97 -24.53
C MET A 332 6.06 -0.52 -25.56
N THR A 333 5.92 -0.87 -26.84
CA THR A 333 6.93 -0.56 -27.86
C THR A 333 7.12 0.94 -28.11
N SER A 334 6.12 1.77 -27.79
CA SER A 334 6.19 3.22 -27.86
C SER A 334 6.42 3.91 -26.50
N ALA A 335 6.59 3.16 -25.41
CA ALA A 335 6.81 3.71 -24.08
C ALA A 335 8.29 4.03 -23.83
N ASP A 336 8.56 5.05 -23.00
CA ASP A 336 9.93 5.45 -22.63
C ASP A 336 10.68 4.38 -21.81
N SER A 337 9.93 3.48 -21.18
CA SER A 337 10.44 2.40 -20.33
C SER A 337 9.78 1.08 -20.69
N LYS A 338 10.52 -0.01 -20.50
CA LYS A 338 9.98 -1.36 -20.66
C LYS A 338 8.97 -1.67 -19.57
N GLY A 339 7.97 -2.46 -19.90
CA GLY A 339 7.16 -3.13 -18.87
C GLY A 339 7.98 -4.21 -18.16
N GLU A 340 7.61 -4.53 -16.93
CA GLU A 340 8.31 -5.52 -16.11
C GLU A 340 7.33 -6.57 -15.59
N VAL A 341 7.64 -7.85 -15.79
CA VAL A 341 6.86 -8.96 -15.23
C VAL A 341 7.75 -9.93 -14.46
N VAL A 342 7.48 -10.12 -13.17
CA VAL A 342 8.13 -11.15 -12.34
C VAL A 342 7.22 -12.37 -12.33
N VAL A 343 7.61 -13.38 -13.13
CA VAL A 343 6.70 -14.47 -13.53
C VAL A 343 6.82 -15.68 -12.62
N VAL A 344 8.03 -15.96 -12.15
CA VAL A 344 8.38 -17.17 -11.41
C VAL A 344 9.38 -16.87 -10.29
N ASP A 345 9.45 -17.75 -9.29
CA ASP A 345 10.59 -17.93 -8.40
C ASP A 345 11.14 -19.34 -8.59
N THR A 346 12.17 -19.52 -9.42
CA THR A 346 12.75 -20.85 -9.67
C THR A 346 13.49 -21.44 -8.48
N LYS A 347 13.71 -20.65 -7.42
CA LYS A 347 14.28 -21.11 -6.15
C LYS A 347 13.20 -21.49 -5.13
N ASP A 348 11.95 -21.13 -5.35
CA ASP A 348 10.82 -21.62 -4.56
C ASP A 348 10.47 -23.05 -4.98
N ALA A 349 10.58 -24.00 -4.04
CA ALA A 349 10.24 -25.39 -4.28
C ALA A 349 8.74 -25.61 -4.53
N ASN A 350 7.89 -24.63 -4.20
CA ASN A 350 6.45 -24.67 -4.42
C ASN A 350 5.99 -23.87 -5.63
N GLU A 351 6.91 -23.33 -6.44
CA GLU A 351 6.56 -22.63 -7.67
C GLU A 351 5.82 -23.57 -8.63
N LYS A 352 4.65 -23.11 -9.11
CA LYS A 352 3.79 -23.87 -10.03
C LYS A 352 3.34 -23.03 -11.23
N ASN A 353 3.76 -21.78 -11.31
CA ASN A 353 3.68 -21.02 -12.55
C ASN A 353 4.56 -21.69 -13.61
N ILE A 354 4.05 -21.75 -14.84
CA ILE A 354 4.80 -22.30 -15.98
C ILE A 354 4.75 -21.30 -17.12
N CYS A 355 5.90 -20.71 -17.42
CA CYS A 355 6.09 -19.77 -18.51
C CYS A 355 7.20 -20.26 -19.45
N TYR A 356 6.86 -20.55 -20.69
CA TYR A 356 7.81 -21.14 -21.63
C TYR A 356 8.64 -20.09 -22.35
N LYS A 357 9.84 -20.48 -22.77
CA LYS A 357 10.77 -19.63 -23.55
C LYS A 357 10.15 -19.03 -24.81
N VAL A 358 9.25 -19.76 -25.47
CA VAL A 358 8.50 -19.27 -26.63
C VAL A 358 7.52 -18.14 -26.28
N ASP A 359 6.89 -18.21 -25.10
CA ASP A 359 5.96 -17.18 -24.64
C ASP A 359 6.72 -15.94 -24.15
N VAL A 360 7.86 -16.11 -23.47
CA VAL A 360 8.76 -14.99 -23.11
C VAL A 360 9.20 -14.23 -24.36
N THR A 361 9.69 -14.93 -25.38
CA THR A 361 10.17 -14.28 -26.61
C THR A 361 9.02 -13.66 -27.42
N GLY A 362 7.93 -14.43 -27.62
CA GLY A 362 6.87 -14.06 -28.55
C GLY A 362 5.77 -13.17 -27.99
N LEU A 363 5.60 -13.09 -26.66
CA LEU A 363 4.52 -12.33 -26.02
C LEU A 363 5.04 -11.26 -25.05
N ILE A 364 6.11 -11.53 -24.30
CA ILE A 364 6.68 -10.57 -23.34
C ILE A 364 7.63 -9.61 -24.08
N ASN A 365 8.73 -10.13 -24.60
CA ASN A 365 9.78 -9.32 -25.24
C ASN A 365 9.26 -8.60 -26.50
N ALA A 366 8.38 -9.25 -27.27
CA ALA A 366 7.76 -8.68 -28.47
C ALA A 366 6.92 -7.42 -28.18
N LYS A 367 6.41 -7.29 -26.96
CA LYS A 367 5.64 -6.12 -26.50
C LYS A 367 6.49 -5.13 -25.69
N ASN A 368 7.81 -5.24 -25.76
CA ASN A 368 8.77 -4.43 -25.00
C ASN A 368 8.64 -4.58 -23.47
N TRP A 369 8.29 -5.78 -22.99
CA TRP A 369 8.37 -6.16 -21.58
C TRP A 369 9.66 -6.94 -21.29
N THR A 370 10.06 -6.98 -20.01
CA THR A 370 11.14 -7.83 -19.51
C THR A 370 10.57 -8.84 -18.52
N ALA A 371 10.89 -10.13 -18.72
CA ALA A 371 10.54 -11.20 -17.79
C ALA A 371 11.64 -11.40 -16.74
N TYR A 372 11.23 -11.52 -15.48
CA TYR A 372 12.12 -11.76 -14.34
C TYR A 372 11.74 -13.01 -13.56
N ASP A 373 12.77 -13.58 -12.94
CA ASP A 373 12.75 -14.66 -11.97
C ASP A 373 13.18 -14.11 -10.61
N TYR A 374 12.32 -14.29 -9.61
CA TYR A 374 12.49 -13.70 -8.29
C TYR A 374 13.69 -14.29 -7.52
N GLN A 375 13.93 -15.60 -7.65
CA GLN A 375 15.03 -16.34 -7.01
C GLN A 375 15.23 -15.99 -5.52
N GLN A 376 14.16 -16.05 -4.72
CA GLN A 376 14.18 -15.69 -3.29
C GLN A 376 14.78 -14.30 -2.99
N GLY A 377 14.52 -13.33 -3.87
CA GLY A 377 14.94 -11.94 -3.70
C GLY A 377 16.40 -11.66 -4.11
N LEU A 378 17.09 -12.60 -4.75
CA LEU A 378 18.42 -12.33 -5.32
C LEU A 378 18.33 -11.18 -6.34
N ASN A 379 19.26 -10.23 -6.30
CA ASN A 379 19.25 -9.02 -7.15
C ASN A 379 17.92 -8.27 -7.09
N ASP A 380 17.36 -8.09 -5.89
CA ASP A 380 16.05 -7.46 -5.65
C ASP A 380 14.90 -8.12 -6.43
N GLY A 381 15.04 -9.42 -6.72
CA GLY A 381 14.04 -10.17 -7.50
C GLY A 381 14.04 -9.88 -9.00
N ARG A 382 15.10 -9.27 -9.53
CA ARG A 382 15.22 -8.85 -10.94
C ARG A 382 16.25 -9.67 -11.73
N ASN A 383 16.20 -10.99 -11.60
CA ASN A 383 17.03 -11.89 -12.42
C ASN A 383 16.35 -12.14 -13.76
N LEU A 384 17.04 -12.01 -14.88
CA LEU A 384 16.43 -12.23 -16.20
C LEU A 384 15.91 -13.66 -16.34
N TYR A 385 14.67 -13.81 -16.80
CA TYR A 385 14.04 -15.09 -17.03
C TYR A 385 13.88 -15.36 -18.52
N GLU A 386 14.55 -16.40 -19.03
CA GLU A 386 14.46 -16.79 -20.44
C GLU A 386 13.26 -17.69 -20.75
N GLY A 387 12.51 -18.13 -19.73
CA GLY A 387 11.46 -19.14 -19.88
C GLY A 387 11.97 -20.56 -19.75
N GLU A 388 11.12 -21.45 -19.22
CA GLU A 388 11.40 -22.88 -19.20
C GLU A 388 11.31 -23.47 -20.61
N LYS A 389 12.08 -24.53 -20.87
CA LYS A 389 11.93 -25.31 -22.10
C LYS A 389 10.55 -25.99 -22.09
N MET A 390 9.78 -25.77 -23.15
CA MET A 390 8.54 -26.54 -23.35
C MET A 390 8.89 -28.03 -23.48
N PRO A 391 8.20 -28.95 -22.78
CA PRO A 391 8.48 -30.38 -22.87
C PRO A 391 8.42 -30.88 -24.32
N ASP A 392 9.43 -31.64 -24.74
CA ASP A 392 9.49 -32.27 -26.06
C ASP A 392 8.34 -33.29 -26.15
N GLY A 393 7.35 -33.03 -27.01
CA GLY A 393 6.15 -33.88 -27.16
C GLY A 393 4.84 -33.14 -27.41
N ILE A 394 4.80 -31.83 -27.11
CA ILE A 394 3.77 -30.88 -27.60
C ILE A 394 4.48 -29.81 -28.44
N GLU A 395 5.47 -30.23 -29.24
CA GLU A 395 5.98 -29.37 -30.29
C GLU A 395 4.82 -29.08 -31.24
N ARG A 396 4.33 -27.84 -31.18
CA ARG A 396 3.61 -27.21 -32.28
C ARG A 396 2.47 -28.07 -32.83
N VAL A 397 1.23 -27.74 -32.45
CA VAL A 397 0.29 -27.43 -33.55
C VAL A 397 0.92 -26.22 -34.23
N ALA A 398 1.89 -26.47 -35.11
CA ALA A 398 2.35 -25.48 -36.06
C ALA A 398 1.06 -24.96 -36.66
N ALA A 399 0.90 -23.63 -36.74
CA ALA A 399 -0.24 -23.04 -37.43
C ALA A 399 -0.52 -23.91 -38.65
N VAL A 400 -1.65 -24.60 -38.63
CA VAL A 400 -1.95 -25.72 -39.53
C VAL A 400 -1.63 -25.24 -40.93
N LYS A 401 -0.55 -25.76 -41.53
CA LYS A 401 -0.10 -25.30 -42.86
C LYS A 401 -1.07 -25.81 -43.91
N ILE A 402 -1.74 -26.92 -43.60
CA ILE A 402 -2.67 -27.61 -44.47
C ILE A 402 -4.08 -27.46 -43.92
N LYS A 403 -4.87 -26.55 -44.49
CA LYS A 403 -6.26 -26.36 -44.05
C LYS A 403 -7.17 -27.31 -44.79
N VAL A 404 -8.06 -27.97 -44.06
CA VAL A 404 -9.15 -28.78 -44.62
C VAL A 404 -10.49 -28.10 -44.36
N SER A 405 -11.36 -28.05 -45.37
CA SER A 405 -12.71 -27.51 -45.22
C SER A 405 -13.62 -28.49 -44.49
N PRO A 406 -14.63 -28.01 -43.74
CA PRO A 406 -15.78 -28.84 -43.38
C PRO A 406 -16.44 -29.38 -44.66
N ILE A 407 -16.94 -30.61 -44.63
CA ILE A 407 -17.67 -31.20 -45.76
C ILE A 407 -19.14 -30.88 -45.52
N VAL A 408 -19.63 -29.82 -46.16
CA VAL A 408 -20.97 -29.31 -45.84
C VAL A 408 -22.05 -29.81 -46.80
N ASP A 409 -21.82 -30.01 -48.10
CA ASP A 409 -22.93 -30.40 -49.01
C ASP A 409 -22.58 -31.09 -50.35
N ASN A 410 -21.33 -31.48 -50.63
CA ASN A 410 -20.97 -32.00 -51.97
C ASN A 410 -20.03 -33.22 -51.97
N ASN A 411 -19.83 -33.89 -50.83
CA ASN A 411 -18.84 -34.98 -50.70
C ASN A 411 -17.42 -34.57 -51.12
N VAL A 412 -17.08 -33.28 -51.08
CA VAL A 412 -15.75 -32.77 -51.46
C VAL A 412 -15.03 -32.26 -50.24
N LEU A 413 -13.87 -32.82 -49.97
CA LEU A 413 -12.89 -32.29 -49.03
C LEU A 413 -11.96 -31.33 -49.79
N THR A 414 -11.96 -30.04 -49.41
CA THR A 414 -11.01 -29.07 -49.96
C THR A 414 -9.77 -29.05 -49.08
N VAL A 415 -8.59 -29.24 -49.69
CA VAL A 415 -7.28 -29.25 -49.05
C VAL A 415 -6.46 -28.09 -49.57
N GLN A 416 -6.14 -27.14 -48.70
CA GLN A 416 -5.27 -26.00 -49.02
C GLN A 416 -3.84 -26.30 -48.59
N LEU A 417 -2.90 -26.22 -49.54
CA LEU A 417 -1.45 -26.34 -49.32
C LEU A 417 -0.80 -24.95 -49.23
N PRO A 418 0.31 -24.80 -48.48
CA PRO A 418 1.08 -23.56 -48.49
C PRO A 418 1.71 -23.30 -49.87
N LEU A 419 1.90 -22.03 -50.23
CA LEU A 419 2.50 -21.59 -51.51
C LEU A 419 3.88 -22.22 -51.80
N SER A 420 4.61 -22.61 -50.76
CA SER A 420 5.91 -23.28 -50.87
C SER A 420 5.83 -24.77 -51.24
N MET A 421 4.64 -25.36 -51.31
CA MET A 421 4.42 -26.78 -51.61
C MET A 421 3.69 -26.93 -52.94
N ALA A 422 4.45 -27.04 -54.05
CA ALA A 422 3.90 -27.12 -55.40
C ALA A 422 3.21 -28.47 -55.71
N THR A 423 3.65 -29.57 -55.10
CA THR A 423 3.05 -30.91 -55.24
C THR A 423 3.22 -31.71 -53.95
N ALA A 424 2.23 -32.53 -53.60
CA ALA A 424 2.31 -33.42 -52.44
C ALA A 424 1.47 -34.70 -52.63
N THR A 425 1.69 -35.70 -51.80
CA THR A 425 0.85 -36.90 -51.73
C THR A 425 0.07 -36.89 -50.44
N ALA A 426 -1.25 -36.88 -50.56
CA ALA A 426 -2.19 -37.07 -49.46
C ALA A 426 -2.49 -38.55 -49.24
N ARG A 427 -2.51 -38.98 -47.98
CA ARG A 427 -3.00 -40.30 -47.56
C ARG A 427 -4.15 -40.12 -46.58
N ILE A 428 -5.26 -40.78 -46.82
CA ILE A 428 -6.44 -40.72 -45.96
C ILE A 428 -6.56 -42.04 -45.20
N PHE A 429 -6.72 -41.93 -43.88
CA PHE A 429 -6.83 -43.05 -42.96
C PHE A 429 -8.16 -43.06 -42.22
N GLY A 430 -8.64 -44.25 -41.89
CA GLY A 430 -9.74 -44.43 -40.94
C GLY A 430 -9.29 -44.29 -39.49
N THR A 431 -10.24 -44.28 -38.55
CA THR A 431 -9.95 -44.20 -37.10
C THR A 431 -9.17 -45.40 -36.56
N ASN A 432 -9.20 -46.54 -37.26
CA ASN A 432 -8.41 -47.72 -36.94
C ASN A 432 -6.99 -47.70 -37.53
N GLY A 433 -6.58 -46.60 -38.18
CA GLY A 433 -5.28 -46.46 -38.82
C GLY A 433 -5.15 -47.14 -40.19
N ALA A 434 -6.22 -47.76 -40.71
CA ALA A 434 -6.19 -48.36 -42.04
C ALA A 434 -6.10 -47.28 -43.13
N LEU A 435 -5.23 -47.47 -44.11
CA LEU A 435 -5.13 -46.61 -45.28
C LEU A 435 -6.35 -46.83 -46.18
N ILE A 436 -7.13 -45.77 -46.41
CA ILE A 436 -8.36 -45.79 -47.21
C ILE A 436 -8.08 -45.33 -48.63
N ARG A 437 -7.29 -44.27 -48.79
CA ARG A 437 -7.02 -43.66 -50.11
C ARG A 437 -5.69 -42.94 -50.14
N THR A 438 -5.04 -42.95 -51.31
CA THR A 438 -3.90 -42.08 -51.61
C THR A 438 -4.27 -41.17 -52.77
N VAL A 439 -3.96 -39.87 -52.67
CA VAL A 439 -4.33 -38.84 -53.66
C VAL A 439 -3.11 -37.96 -53.94
N ALA A 440 -2.82 -37.70 -55.21
CA ALA A 440 -1.81 -36.72 -55.59
C ALA A 440 -2.41 -35.30 -55.58
N LEU A 441 -1.69 -34.36 -54.99
CA LEU A 441 -2.04 -32.95 -54.89
C LEU A 441 -1.09 -32.14 -55.77
N HIS A 442 -1.64 -31.28 -56.62
CA HIS A 442 -0.88 -30.62 -57.70
C HIS A 442 -0.97 -29.09 -57.67
N THR A 443 -1.78 -28.54 -56.77
CA THR A 443 -2.07 -27.10 -56.68
C THR A 443 -2.11 -26.66 -55.22
N THR A 444 -2.20 -25.35 -54.99
CA THR A 444 -2.40 -24.79 -53.64
C THR A 444 -3.79 -25.08 -53.08
N GLU A 445 -4.79 -25.29 -53.92
CA GLU A 445 -6.13 -25.75 -53.53
C GLU A 445 -6.46 -27.03 -54.29
N ASN A 446 -6.75 -28.10 -53.57
CA ASN A 446 -7.08 -29.41 -54.15
C ASN A 446 -8.44 -29.86 -53.65
N LYS A 447 -9.20 -30.52 -54.50
CA LYS A 447 -10.52 -31.07 -54.18
C LYS A 447 -10.45 -32.58 -54.22
N ILE A 448 -10.81 -33.22 -53.12
CA ILE A 448 -10.83 -34.68 -53.00
C ILE A 448 -12.28 -35.13 -52.86
N ASP A 449 -12.73 -35.98 -53.78
CA ASP A 449 -14.03 -36.64 -53.69
C ASP A 449 -14.01 -37.75 -52.63
N VAL A 450 -14.92 -37.61 -51.66
CA VAL A 450 -15.12 -38.55 -50.55
C VAL A 450 -16.53 -39.17 -50.56
N ALA A 451 -17.24 -39.17 -51.68
CA ALA A 451 -18.59 -39.76 -51.78
C ALA A 451 -18.63 -41.27 -51.42
N GLY A 452 -17.51 -41.97 -51.59
CA GLY A 452 -17.36 -43.38 -51.20
C GLY A 452 -17.09 -43.62 -49.70
N PHE A 453 -16.96 -42.57 -48.88
CA PHE A 453 -16.59 -42.67 -47.47
C PHE A 453 -17.85 -42.71 -46.61
N THR A 454 -17.95 -43.69 -45.70
CA THR A 454 -19.06 -43.77 -44.74
C THR A 454 -19.06 -42.57 -43.78
N THR A 455 -20.19 -42.27 -43.14
CA THR A 455 -20.25 -41.25 -42.10
C THR A 455 -19.25 -41.58 -40.99
N GLY A 456 -18.40 -40.62 -40.62
CA GLY A 456 -17.37 -40.86 -39.61
C GLY A 456 -16.20 -39.88 -39.64
N VAL A 457 -15.26 -40.12 -38.73
CA VAL A 457 -14.03 -39.34 -38.59
C VAL A 457 -12.92 -39.96 -39.43
N TYR A 458 -12.18 -39.11 -40.14
CA TYR A 458 -11.06 -39.50 -40.99
C TYR A 458 -9.85 -38.60 -40.74
N PHE A 459 -8.68 -39.11 -41.10
CA PHE A 459 -7.41 -38.41 -40.96
C PHE A 459 -6.72 -38.28 -42.31
N LEU A 460 -6.44 -37.04 -42.72
CA LEU A 460 -5.66 -36.72 -43.90
C LEU A 460 -4.22 -36.46 -43.47
N ASN A 461 -3.26 -37.27 -43.94
CA ASN A 461 -1.83 -37.02 -43.77
C ASN A 461 -1.23 -36.52 -45.08
N VAL A 462 -0.49 -35.42 -45.03
CA VAL A 462 0.29 -34.89 -46.14
C VAL A 462 1.68 -34.56 -45.64
N ASN A 463 2.69 -35.26 -46.15
CA ASN A 463 4.11 -35.07 -45.79
C ASN A 463 4.38 -35.01 -44.26
N GLY A 464 3.68 -35.84 -43.48
CA GLY A 464 3.84 -35.93 -42.03
C GLY A 464 2.91 -35.03 -41.20
N GLU A 465 2.20 -34.08 -41.82
CA GLU A 465 1.18 -33.27 -41.14
C GLU A 465 -0.20 -33.96 -41.25
N THR A 466 -0.86 -34.16 -40.12
CA THR A 466 -2.16 -34.85 -40.04
C THR A 466 -3.29 -33.89 -39.68
N GLN A 467 -4.35 -33.89 -40.49
CA GLN A 467 -5.57 -33.14 -40.26
C GLN A 467 -6.76 -34.07 -40.05
N ARG A 468 -7.58 -33.75 -39.05
CA ARG A 468 -8.86 -34.43 -38.81
C ARG A 468 -9.93 -33.76 -39.66
N PHE A 469 -10.75 -34.56 -40.34
CA PHE A 469 -12.00 -34.11 -40.95
C PHE A 469 -13.13 -35.10 -40.66
N VAL A 470 -14.37 -34.63 -40.79
CA VAL A 470 -15.58 -35.42 -40.53
C VAL A 470 -16.38 -35.47 -41.82
N VAL A 471 -16.78 -36.67 -42.21
CA VAL A 471 -17.79 -36.89 -43.26
C VAL A 471 -19.13 -37.02 -42.54
N GLU A 472 -19.97 -36.00 -42.66
CA GLU A 472 -21.36 -36.00 -42.20
C GLU A 472 -22.23 -36.30 -43.43
N ARG A 473 -23.26 -37.15 -43.28
CA ARG A 473 -24.21 -37.51 -44.34
C ARG A 473 -25.63 -37.34 -43.86
#